data_AF-A0A1H5LRA1-F1
#
_entry.id   AF-A0A1H5LRA1-F1
#
_cell.length_a   1.000
_cell.length_b   1.000
_cell.length_c   1.000
_cell.angle_alpha   90.00
_cell.angle_beta   90.00
_cell.angle_gamma   90.00
#
_symmetry.space_group_name_H-M   'P 1'
#
loop_
_entity.id
_entity.type
_entity.pdbx_description
1 polymer ?
#
loop_
_entity_poly.entity_id
_entity_poly.type
_entity_poly.pdbx_seq_one_letter_code
_entity_poly.pdbx_strand_id
1 'polypeptide(L)'
;MSDDLFGGCWQRLDRAARHREDGIRLWNEYLETHPYDYTVINKHDGTYVGRVIQEAPVPAELGILIGEWLYNLRAALDNVIWATAAYVAGTIPPPKQHVLQYPIYDTEGAWTRNLYRIAGLGDHHQRMLHQMQPYKSDVDANYLGWVNRLARDDRHRHPNAITSYIADLRPVVALPPGARATLQFGDRIIDNGAADCVRLTVHNWEPDLVVKINPRLGIDPEVLNWSASPFWRRWDFSERLTMMEILSPAKWRCTNMTAPATPARRISLATNTRPSAPGAATAWRQSTPIEVVRPSGPSPRAVGRPARRR
;
A
#
# COMPACT_ATOMS: atom_id res chain seq x y z
N MET A 1 15.15 -0.40 -39.31
CA MET A 1 15.51 0.12 -37.97
C MET A 1 14.22 0.07 -37.17
N SER A 2 14.21 -0.54 -35.98
CA SER A 2 12.99 -0.92 -35.23
C SER A 2 11.84 0.10 -35.39
N ASP A 3 10.77 -0.30 -36.11
CA ASP A 3 9.61 0.53 -36.49
C ASP A 3 8.72 0.97 -35.31
N ASP A 4 9.07 0.60 -34.08
CA ASP A 4 8.34 0.98 -32.87
C ASP A 4 9.21 1.82 -31.91
N LEU A 5 9.08 3.16 -32.02
CA LEU A 5 9.69 4.11 -31.09
C LEU A 5 9.25 3.90 -29.63
N PHE A 6 8.07 3.30 -29.41
CA PHE A 6 7.48 3.08 -28.10
C PHE A 6 7.71 1.65 -27.57
N GLY A 7 8.37 0.77 -28.33
CA GLY A 7 8.60 -0.63 -27.94
C GLY A 7 9.31 -0.77 -26.59
N GLY A 8 10.29 0.10 -26.33
CA GLY A 8 10.99 0.16 -25.04
C GLY A 8 10.09 0.63 -23.89
N CYS A 9 9.00 1.34 -24.14
CA CYS A 9 8.01 1.69 -23.11
C CYS A 9 7.22 0.45 -22.70
N TRP A 10 6.72 -0.30 -23.69
CA TRP A 10 5.94 -1.52 -23.46
C TRP A 10 6.75 -2.59 -22.74
N GLN A 11 7.99 -2.83 -23.18
CA GLN A 11 8.89 -3.79 -22.53
C GLN A 11 9.16 -3.47 -21.05
N ARG A 12 9.21 -2.19 -20.68
CA ARG A 12 9.37 -1.75 -19.29
C ARG A 12 8.10 -2.00 -18.48
N LEU A 13 6.93 -1.74 -19.05
CA LEU A 13 5.65 -2.06 -18.40
C LEU A 13 5.49 -3.57 -18.21
N ASP A 14 5.87 -4.39 -19.18
CA ASP A 14 5.86 -5.85 -19.06
C ASP A 14 6.85 -6.35 -17.99
N ARG A 15 7.98 -5.66 -17.82
CA ARG A 15 8.92 -5.95 -16.72
C ARG A 15 8.32 -5.57 -15.37
N ALA A 16 7.70 -4.40 -15.26
CA ALA A 16 7.01 -3.99 -14.03
C ALA A 16 5.94 -5.02 -13.64
N ALA A 17 5.08 -5.43 -14.57
CA ALA A 17 4.04 -6.43 -14.31
C ALA A 17 4.62 -7.76 -13.78
N ARG A 18 5.75 -8.23 -14.33
CA ARG A 18 6.46 -9.39 -13.81
C ARG A 18 6.99 -9.21 -12.39
N HIS A 19 7.62 -8.08 -12.07
CA HIS A 19 8.09 -7.81 -10.71
C HIS A 19 6.92 -7.75 -9.70
N ARG A 20 5.76 -7.22 -10.11
CA ARG A 20 4.54 -7.26 -9.29
C ARG A 20 4.09 -8.71 -9.04
N GLU A 21 4.07 -9.55 -10.07
CA GLU A 21 3.71 -10.98 -9.96
C GLU A 21 4.71 -11.75 -9.09
N ASP A 22 6.00 -11.49 -9.24
CA ASP A 22 7.07 -12.09 -8.43
C ASP A 22 6.89 -11.70 -6.95
N GLY A 23 6.59 -10.43 -6.67
CA GLY A 23 6.31 -9.95 -5.31
C GLY A 23 5.08 -10.59 -4.69
N ILE A 24 4.01 -10.80 -5.49
CA ILE A 24 2.81 -11.52 -5.04
C ILE A 24 3.15 -12.97 -4.69
N ARG A 25 3.95 -13.66 -5.52
CA ARG A 25 4.37 -15.04 -5.24
C ARG A 25 5.21 -15.12 -3.97
N LEU A 26 6.23 -14.27 -3.83
CA LEU A 26 7.09 -14.20 -2.66
C LEU A 26 6.27 -13.94 -1.38
N TRP A 27 5.30 -13.02 -1.43
CA TRP A 27 4.42 -12.78 -0.31
C TRP A 27 3.60 -14.03 0.06
N ASN A 28 3.04 -14.72 -0.93
CA ASN A 28 2.26 -15.93 -0.70
C ASN A 28 3.09 -17.05 -0.09
N GLU A 29 4.31 -17.27 -0.57
CA GLU A 29 5.26 -18.24 -0.03
C GLU A 29 5.63 -17.92 1.42
N TYR A 30 5.86 -16.65 1.72
CA TYR A 30 6.08 -16.19 3.09
C TYR A 30 4.87 -16.42 4.00
N LEU A 31 3.65 -16.25 3.50
CA LEU A 31 2.44 -16.53 4.27
C LEU A 31 2.25 -18.03 4.58
N GLU A 32 2.74 -18.93 3.73
CA GLU A 32 2.67 -20.38 3.97
C GLU A 32 3.52 -20.82 5.17
N THR A 33 4.52 -20.01 5.58
CA THR A 33 5.28 -20.27 6.81
C THR A 33 4.53 -19.89 8.08
N HIS A 34 3.29 -19.41 7.98
CA HIS A 34 2.47 -18.91 9.09
C HIS A 34 3.21 -17.88 9.97
N PRO A 35 3.70 -16.77 9.39
CA PRO A 35 4.62 -15.86 10.08
C PRO A 35 3.96 -14.94 11.12
N TYR A 36 2.66 -15.10 11.35
CA TYR A 36 1.89 -14.27 12.27
C TYR A 36 1.10 -15.13 13.25
N ASP A 37 1.10 -14.70 14.50
CA ASP A 37 0.22 -15.20 15.56
C ASP A 37 -0.70 -14.09 16.07
N TYR A 38 -1.78 -14.48 16.75
CA TYR A 38 -2.69 -13.58 17.40
C TYR A 38 -2.97 -14.01 18.84
N THR A 39 -2.77 -13.06 19.76
CA THR A 39 -3.03 -13.27 21.18
C THR A 39 -3.98 -12.23 21.74
N VAL A 40 -4.69 -12.61 22.82
CA VAL A 40 -5.54 -11.69 23.58
C VAL A 40 -4.92 -11.52 24.95
N ILE A 41 -4.48 -10.30 25.23
CA ILE A 41 -3.92 -9.92 26.53
C ILE A 41 -5.06 -9.47 27.44
N ASN A 42 -5.35 -10.24 28.48
CA ASN A 42 -6.24 -9.84 29.57
C ASN A 42 -5.46 -8.95 30.54
N LYS A 43 -5.93 -7.72 30.78
CA LYS A 43 -5.31 -6.78 31.74
C LYS A 43 -5.82 -6.96 33.17
N HIS A 44 -6.77 -7.86 33.39
CA HIS A 44 -7.40 -8.13 34.69
C HIS A 44 -8.10 -6.92 35.33
N ASP A 45 -8.58 -6.00 34.49
CA ASP A 45 -9.30 -4.78 34.85
C ASP A 45 -10.54 -4.55 33.97
N GLY A 46 -11.01 -5.60 33.29
CA GLY A 46 -12.04 -5.52 32.26
C GLY A 46 -11.55 -5.14 30.86
N THR A 47 -10.25 -4.87 30.69
CA THR A 47 -9.65 -4.58 29.39
C THR A 47 -9.00 -5.82 28.76
N TYR A 48 -9.33 -6.06 27.50
CA TYR A 48 -8.73 -7.09 26.66
C TYR A 48 -8.09 -6.43 25.44
N VAL A 49 -6.83 -6.77 25.15
CA VAL A 49 -6.10 -6.23 24.01
C VAL A 49 -5.79 -7.35 23.03
N GLY A 50 -6.33 -7.25 21.81
CA GLY A 50 -6.00 -8.12 20.69
C GLY A 50 -4.69 -7.68 20.05
N ARG A 51 -3.66 -8.52 20.15
CA ARG A 51 -2.32 -8.28 19.63
C ARG A 51 -1.99 -9.26 18.51
N VAL A 52 -1.55 -8.72 17.38
CA VAL A 52 -0.89 -9.49 16.32
C VAL A 52 0.60 -9.51 16.61
N ILE A 53 1.23 -10.67 16.49
CA ILE A 53 2.67 -10.86 16.64
C ILE A 53 3.19 -11.38 15.30
N GLN A 54 4.28 -10.80 14.82
CA GLN A 54 5.02 -11.27 13.67
C GLN A 54 6.24 -12.05 14.17
N GLU A 55 6.25 -13.35 13.91
CA GLU A 55 7.28 -14.27 14.38
C GLU A 55 8.47 -14.37 13.40
N ALA A 56 8.21 -14.13 12.12
CA ALA A 56 9.23 -14.09 11.07
C ALA A 56 9.20 -12.73 10.36
N PRO A 57 10.35 -12.11 10.06
CA PRO A 57 10.39 -10.83 9.36
C PRO A 57 9.90 -10.96 7.92
N VAL A 58 9.36 -9.88 7.36
CA VAL A 58 9.01 -9.83 5.93
C VAL A 58 10.28 -10.02 5.10
N PRO A 59 10.28 -10.85 4.03
CA PRO A 59 11.43 -11.02 3.18
C PRO A 59 11.91 -9.69 2.58
N ALA A 60 13.19 -9.35 2.78
CA ALA A 60 13.77 -8.10 2.27
C ALA A 60 13.72 -8.00 0.73
N GLU A 61 13.72 -9.15 0.05
CA GLU A 61 13.57 -9.25 -1.42
C GLU A 61 12.27 -8.63 -1.92
N LEU A 62 11.20 -8.60 -1.10
CA LEU A 62 9.96 -7.92 -1.47
C LEU A 62 10.17 -6.41 -1.68
N GLY A 63 11.03 -5.79 -0.89
CA GLY A 63 11.42 -4.39 -1.07
C GLY A 63 12.17 -4.15 -2.37
N ILE A 64 13.06 -5.08 -2.74
CA ILE A 64 13.80 -5.03 -4.01
C ILE A 64 12.85 -5.14 -5.20
N LEU A 65 11.93 -6.10 -5.18
CA LEU A 65 10.93 -6.28 -6.25
C LEU A 65 10.05 -5.04 -6.43
N ILE A 66 9.64 -4.38 -5.33
CA ILE A 66 8.90 -3.11 -5.40
C ILE A 66 9.76 -1.97 -5.95
N GLY A 67 11.05 -1.89 -5.57
CA GLY A 67 11.99 -0.93 -6.14
C GLY A 67 12.18 -1.11 -7.66
N GLU A 68 12.37 -2.34 -8.12
CA GLU A 68 12.49 -2.68 -9.55
C GLU A 68 11.18 -2.43 -10.32
N TRP A 69 10.04 -2.70 -9.70
CA TRP A 69 8.73 -2.34 -10.24
C TRP A 69 8.60 -0.82 -10.45
N LEU A 70 8.89 -0.01 -9.42
CA LEU A 70 8.89 1.46 -9.51
C LEU A 70 9.88 1.99 -10.53
N TYR A 71 11.08 1.40 -10.59
CA TYR A 71 12.10 1.77 -11.56
C TYR A 71 11.60 1.59 -12.99
N ASN A 72 10.98 0.45 -13.29
CA ASN A 72 10.47 0.16 -14.62
C ASN A 72 9.29 1.08 -14.99
N LEU A 73 8.38 1.38 -14.06
CA LEU A 73 7.32 2.37 -14.28
C LEU A 73 7.90 3.76 -14.60
N ARG A 74 8.89 4.21 -13.82
CA ARG A 74 9.51 5.52 -14.03
C ARG A 74 10.27 5.59 -15.35
N ALA A 75 10.99 4.52 -15.70
CA ALA A 75 11.72 4.40 -16.95
C ALA A 75 10.77 4.36 -18.15
N ALA A 76 9.62 3.70 -18.04
CA ALA A 76 8.59 3.71 -19.09
C ALA A 76 8.10 5.13 -19.37
N LEU A 77 7.84 5.94 -18.33
CA LEU A 77 7.45 7.34 -18.48
C LEU A 77 8.53 8.18 -19.18
N ASP A 78 9.80 8.01 -18.80
CA ASP A 78 10.90 8.74 -19.45
C ASP A 78 11.09 8.33 -20.92
N ASN A 79 10.93 7.03 -21.21
CA ASN A 79 10.94 6.53 -22.58
C ASN A 79 9.81 7.12 -23.43
N VAL A 80 8.61 7.35 -22.87
CA VAL A 80 7.50 8.01 -23.60
C VAL A 80 7.89 9.42 -24.02
N ILE A 81 8.56 10.19 -23.17
CA ILE A 81 9.02 11.54 -23.54
C ILE A 81 10.09 11.48 -24.62
N TRP A 82 11.06 10.57 -24.47
CA TRP A 82 12.12 10.38 -25.45
C TRP A 82 11.55 9.98 -26.83
N ALA A 83 10.64 9.00 -26.85
CA ALA A 83 10.00 8.50 -28.07
C ALA A 83 9.14 9.58 -28.73
N THR A 84 8.37 10.33 -27.93
CA THR A 84 7.56 11.45 -28.43
C THR A 84 8.45 12.55 -29.04
N ALA A 85 9.57 12.88 -28.40
CA ALA A 85 10.52 13.86 -28.92
C ALA A 85 11.16 13.38 -30.23
N ALA A 86 11.54 12.10 -30.33
CA ALA A 86 12.10 11.51 -31.54
C ALA A 86 11.09 11.53 -32.70
N TYR A 87 9.84 11.17 -32.41
CA TYR A 87 8.73 11.21 -33.36
C TYR A 87 8.49 12.63 -33.89
N VAL A 88 8.41 13.63 -33.01
CA VAL A 88 8.19 15.04 -33.39
C VAL A 88 9.38 15.60 -34.17
N ALA A 89 10.62 15.26 -33.79
CA ALA A 89 11.82 15.75 -34.46
C ALA A 89 12.13 15.02 -35.78
N GLY A 90 11.53 13.86 -36.03
CA GLY A 90 11.84 13.00 -37.18
C GLY A 90 13.26 12.44 -37.17
N THR A 91 13.96 12.48 -36.03
CA THR A 91 15.37 12.06 -35.91
C THR A 91 15.61 11.20 -34.68
N ILE A 92 16.52 10.24 -34.82
CA ILE A 92 16.96 9.34 -33.75
C ILE A 92 18.49 9.45 -33.64
N PRO A 93 19.05 9.87 -32.49
CA PRO A 93 18.35 10.30 -31.28
C PRO A 93 17.68 11.69 -31.41
N PRO A 94 16.68 12.01 -30.56
CA PRO A 94 16.07 13.34 -30.54
C PRO A 94 17.04 14.43 -30.08
N PRO A 95 16.83 15.69 -30.50
CA PRO A 95 17.57 16.83 -29.99
C PRO A 95 17.54 16.91 -28.46
N LYS A 96 18.68 17.22 -27.84
CA LYS A 96 18.83 17.35 -26.38
C LYS A 96 18.37 16.09 -25.59
N GLN A 97 18.48 14.89 -26.17
CA GLN A 97 18.07 13.64 -25.53
C GLN A 97 18.51 13.45 -24.06
N HIS A 98 19.68 13.97 -23.68
CA HIS A 98 20.26 13.80 -22.34
C HIS A 98 19.53 14.58 -21.23
N VAL A 99 18.67 15.54 -21.57
CA VAL A 99 17.85 16.26 -20.58
C VAL A 99 16.37 15.86 -20.61
N LEU A 100 15.97 15.01 -21.56
CA LEU A 100 14.58 14.59 -21.68
C LEU A 100 14.18 13.74 -20.47
N GLN A 101 13.06 14.10 -19.86
CA GLN A 101 12.52 13.41 -18.70
C GLN A 101 11.02 13.67 -18.60
N TYR A 102 10.25 12.66 -18.18
CA TYR A 102 8.84 12.84 -17.81
C TYR A 102 8.73 13.78 -16.61
N PRO A 103 8.06 14.94 -16.76
CA PRO A 103 7.93 15.91 -15.68
C PRO A 103 6.89 15.45 -14.65
N ILE A 104 7.27 15.42 -13.38
CA ILE A 104 6.36 15.18 -12.24
C ILE A 104 6.78 16.12 -11.12
N TYR A 105 5.99 17.16 -10.87
CA TYR A 105 6.30 18.19 -9.89
C TYR A 105 5.12 18.45 -8.94
N ASP A 106 5.44 18.75 -7.68
CA ASP A 106 4.45 19.11 -6.65
C ASP A 106 4.11 20.61 -6.64
N THR A 107 4.74 21.42 -7.50
CA THR A 107 4.44 22.87 -7.60
C THR A 107 4.57 23.40 -9.03
N GLU A 108 3.74 24.38 -9.38
CA GLU A 108 3.78 25.11 -10.66
C GLU A 108 5.15 25.79 -10.88
N GLY A 109 5.74 26.37 -9.84
CA GLY A 109 7.07 26.99 -9.96
C GLY A 109 8.18 26.00 -10.33
N ALA A 110 8.11 24.76 -9.83
CA ALA A 110 9.05 23.70 -10.22
C ALA A 110 8.83 23.22 -11.67
N TRP A 111 7.57 23.17 -12.12
CA TRP A 111 7.24 22.91 -13.51
C TRP A 111 7.87 23.93 -14.45
N THR A 112 7.61 25.24 -14.23
CA THR A 112 8.11 26.31 -15.10
C THR A 112 9.64 26.30 -15.22
N ARG A 113 10.36 26.07 -14.11
CA ARG A 113 11.83 25.99 -14.12
C ARG A 113 12.38 24.80 -14.92
N ASN A 114 11.59 23.75 -15.14
CA ASN A 114 12.02 22.53 -15.81
C ASN A 114 11.38 22.30 -17.18
N LEU A 115 10.67 23.29 -17.72
CA LEU A 115 10.08 23.22 -19.07
C LEU A 115 11.09 22.88 -20.17
N TYR A 116 12.37 23.25 -19.99
CA TYR A 116 13.44 22.93 -20.95
C TYR A 116 13.60 21.43 -21.21
N ARG A 117 13.19 20.56 -20.28
CA ARG A 117 13.26 19.09 -20.39
C ARG A 117 12.26 18.50 -21.37
N ILE A 118 11.22 19.26 -21.72
CA ILE A 118 10.18 18.85 -22.66
C ILE A 118 10.05 19.81 -23.85
N ALA A 119 11.02 20.71 -24.03
CA ALA A 119 10.98 21.73 -25.09
C ALA A 119 10.98 21.14 -26.52
N GLY A 120 11.39 19.88 -26.68
CA GLY A 120 11.32 19.15 -27.95
C GLY A 120 9.94 18.57 -28.28
N LEU A 121 8.95 18.69 -27.38
CA LEU A 121 7.59 18.21 -27.60
C LEU A 121 6.71 19.32 -28.17
N GLY A 122 5.74 18.98 -29.02
CA GLY A 122 4.73 19.93 -29.48
C GLY A 122 3.82 20.44 -28.36
N ASP A 123 3.27 21.65 -28.53
CA ASP A 123 2.53 22.38 -27.48
C ASP A 123 1.36 21.58 -26.89
N HIS A 124 0.67 20.79 -27.71
CA HIS A 124 -0.44 19.95 -27.23
C HIS A 124 0.04 18.92 -26.19
N HIS A 125 1.18 18.26 -26.42
CA HIS A 125 1.75 17.31 -25.46
C HIS A 125 2.18 18.02 -24.17
N GLN A 126 2.79 19.19 -24.27
CA GLN A 126 3.19 19.97 -23.10
C GLN A 126 1.97 20.38 -22.24
N ARG A 127 0.87 20.81 -22.88
CA ARG A 127 -0.39 21.12 -22.19
C ARG A 127 -1.00 19.91 -21.50
N MET A 128 -1.00 18.75 -22.14
CA MET A 128 -1.49 17.51 -21.54
C MET A 128 -0.65 17.13 -20.30
N LEU A 129 0.68 17.15 -20.42
CA LEU A 129 1.59 16.86 -19.31
C LEU A 129 1.40 17.84 -18.14
N HIS A 130 1.13 19.12 -18.42
CA HIS A 130 0.84 20.14 -17.42
C HIS A 130 -0.43 19.83 -16.62
N GLN A 131 -1.50 19.38 -17.28
CA GLN A 131 -2.77 19.03 -16.64
C GLN A 131 -2.66 17.79 -15.74
N MET A 132 -1.75 16.87 -16.05
CA MET A 132 -1.53 15.65 -15.27
C MET A 132 -0.68 15.86 -14.00
N GLN A 133 -0.12 17.05 -13.80
CA GLN A 133 0.80 17.29 -12.69
C GLN A 133 0.13 17.17 -11.31
N PRO A 134 0.84 16.67 -10.30
CA PRO A 134 0.34 16.59 -8.92
C PRO A 134 -0.30 17.88 -8.40
N TYR A 135 0.30 19.05 -8.64
CA TYR A 135 -0.24 20.34 -8.17
C TYR A 135 -1.54 20.79 -8.85
N LYS A 136 -2.00 20.11 -9.91
CA LYS A 136 -3.30 20.35 -10.56
C LYS A 136 -4.41 19.45 -10.03
N SER A 137 -4.10 18.56 -9.10
CA SER A 137 -5.02 17.57 -8.55
C SER A 137 -4.83 17.42 -7.03
N ASP A 138 -5.60 16.54 -6.41
CA ASP A 138 -5.30 16.10 -5.06
C ASP A 138 -3.94 15.38 -5.04
N VAL A 139 -2.99 15.94 -4.30
CA VAL A 139 -1.61 15.45 -4.19
C VAL A 139 -1.56 14.03 -3.60
N ASP A 140 -2.50 13.67 -2.73
CA ASP A 140 -2.58 12.34 -2.12
C ASP A 140 -3.23 11.31 -3.06
N ALA A 141 -4.10 11.74 -3.97
CA ALA A 141 -4.74 10.87 -4.96
C ALA A 141 -3.97 10.76 -6.30
N ASN A 142 -2.97 11.61 -6.54
CA ASN A 142 -2.28 11.65 -7.83
C ASN A 142 -1.31 10.46 -7.99
N TYR A 143 -1.63 9.57 -8.93
CA TYR A 143 -0.84 8.37 -9.24
C TYR A 143 0.62 8.69 -9.62
N LEU A 144 0.85 9.67 -10.49
CA LEU A 144 2.19 10.06 -10.94
C LEU A 144 3.02 10.62 -9.79
N GLY A 145 2.40 11.42 -8.92
CA GLY A 145 3.02 11.96 -7.71
C GLY A 145 3.53 10.84 -6.81
N TRP A 146 2.72 9.80 -6.59
CA TRP A 146 3.12 8.66 -5.78
C TRP A 146 4.20 7.78 -6.42
N VAL A 147 4.08 7.45 -7.71
CA VAL A 147 5.15 6.71 -8.43
C VAL A 147 6.48 7.46 -8.31
N ASN A 148 6.47 8.78 -8.51
CA ASN A 148 7.68 9.59 -8.42
C ASN A 148 8.23 9.66 -6.98
N ARG A 149 7.35 9.79 -5.98
CA ARG A 149 7.75 9.85 -4.57
C ARG A 149 8.38 8.54 -4.11
N LEU A 150 7.70 7.42 -4.36
CA LEU A 150 8.17 6.09 -3.96
C LEU A 150 9.46 5.72 -4.71
N ALA A 151 9.55 5.98 -6.02
CA ALA A 151 10.77 5.71 -6.79
C ALA A 151 11.96 6.58 -6.33
N ARG A 152 11.71 7.82 -5.92
CA ARG A 152 12.75 8.71 -5.42
C ARG A 152 13.23 8.29 -4.03
N ASP A 153 12.31 7.90 -3.15
CA ASP A 153 12.64 7.40 -1.81
C ASP A 153 13.52 6.15 -1.92
N ASP A 154 13.12 5.19 -2.77
CA ASP A 154 13.86 3.95 -3.03
C ASP A 154 15.31 4.19 -3.50
N ARG A 155 15.48 5.04 -4.51
CA ARG A 155 16.80 5.30 -5.13
C ARG A 155 17.74 6.15 -4.28
N HIS A 156 17.20 7.12 -3.54
CA HIS A 156 18.00 8.21 -2.97
C HIS A 156 18.01 8.27 -1.45
N ARG A 157 17.14 7.52 -0.76
CA ARG A 157 17.08 7.54 0.70
C ARG A 157 17.40 6.15 1.24
N HIS A 158 16.46 5.23 1.11
CA HIS A 158 16.59 3.85 1.57
C HIS A 158 15.69 2.99 0.68
N PRO A 159 16.05 1.72 0.42
CA PRO A 159 15.14 0.77 -0.19
C PRO A 159 13.79 0.84 0.51
N ASN A 160 12.69 0.79 -0.25
CA ASN A 160 11.35 0.87 0.33
C ASN A 160 11.20 -0.14 1.46
N ALA A 161 11.10 0.35 2.69
CA ALA A 161 10.91 -0.50 3.86
C ALA A 161 9.53 -1.16 3.75
N ILE A 162 9.54 -2.48 3.53
CA ILE A 162 8.32 -3.28 3.51
C ILE A 162 8.00 -3.73 4.92
N THR A 163 6.75 -3.50 5.31
CA THR A 163 6.17 -3.96 6.56
C THR A 163 4.88 -4.72 6.28
N SER A 164 4.22 -5.15 7.34
CA SER A 164 2.96 -5.87 7.30
C SER A 164 1.85 -4.95 7.79
N TYR A 165 0.72 -4.96 7.09
CA TYR A 165 -0.40 -4.08 7.37
C TYR A 165 -1.69 -4.87 7.54
N ILE A 166 -2.44 -4.57 8.60
CA ILE A 166 -3.75 -5.17 8.90
C ILE A 166 -4.81 -4.51 8.01
N ALA A 167 -4.87 -4.96 6.76
CA ALA A 167 -5.76 -4.47 5.71
C ALA A 167 -7.24 -4.72 6.02
N ASP A 168 -7.56 -5.83 6.66
CA ASP A 168 -8.91 -6.19 7.07
C ASP A 168 -8.92 -6.56 8.55
N LEU A 169 -9.93 -6.09 9.29
CA LEU A 169 -10.06 -6.36 10.72
C LEU A 169 -11.54 -6.34 11.11
N ARG A 170 -12.11 -7.52 11.35
CA ARG A 170 -13.54 -7.72 11.62
C ARG A 170 -13.73 -8.60 12.87
N PRO A 171 -13.31 -8.13 14.06
CA PRO A 171 -13.30 -8.94 15.26
C PRO A 171 -14.71 -9.41 15.64
N VAL A 172 -14.80 -10.69 16.00
CA VAL A 172 -15.98 -11.31 16.58
C VAL A 172 -15.70 -11.55 18.05
N VAL A 173 -16.54 -10.97 18.90
CA VAL A 173 -16.42 -11.07 20.36
C VAL A 173 -17.60 -11.86 20.90
N ALA A 174 -17.31 -12.82 21.77
CA ALA A 174 -18.30 -13.50 22.60
C ALA A 174 -18.22 -12.92 24.02
N LEU A 175 -19.33 -12.31 24.45
CA LEU A 175 -19.51 -11.76 25.78
C LEU A 175 -20.49 -12.63 26.58
N PRO A 176 -20.33 -12.74 27.90
CA PRO A 176 -21.34 -13.33 28.78
C PRO A 176 -22.69 -12.61 28.68
N PRO A 177 -23.82 -13.30 28.95
CA PRO A 177 -25.14 -12.68 28.96
C PRO A 177 -25.20 -11.45 29.88
N GLY A 178 -25.79 -10.36 29.40
CA GLY A 178 -25.94 -9.12 30.17
C GLY A 178 -24.69 -8.23 30.23
N ALA A 179 -23.51 -8.72 29.84
CA ALA A 179 -22.30 -7.91 29.75
C ALA A 179 -22.40 -6.90 28.61
N ARG A 180 -21.90 -5.69 28.85
CA ARG A 180 -21.74 -4.63 27.83
C ARG A 180 -20.27 -4.41 27.59
N ALA A 181 -19.89 -4.11 26.36
CA ALA A 181 -18.50 -3.78 26.06
C ALA A 181 -18.37 -2.70 24.99
N THR A 182 -17.26 -1.98 25.06
CA THR A 182 -16.81 -1.02 24.06
C THR A 182 -15.63 -1.59 23.31
N LEU A 183 -15.65 -1.51 21.97
CA LEU A 183 -14.58 -1.93 21.08
C LEU A 183 -13.90 -0.72 20.43
N GLN A 184 -12.58 -0.66 20.51
CA GLN A 184 -11.74 0.36 19.88
C GLN A 184 -10.73 -0.30 18.94
N PHE A 185 -10.52 0.29 17.76
CA PHE A 185 -9.48 -0.14 16.83
C PHE A 185 -8.17 0.58 17.15
N GLY A 186 -7.08 -0.17 17.21
CA GLY A 186 -5.73 0.34 17.44
C GLY A 186 -4.87 0.31 16.18
N ASP A 187 -3.63 -0.14 16.34
CA ASP A 187 -2.61 -0.09 15.31
C ASP A 187 -2.94 -1.00 14.11
N ARG A 188 -2.60 -0.51 12.92
CA ARG A 188 -2.75 -1.25 11.66
C ARG A 188 -1.42 -1.66 11.05
N ILE A 189 -0.35 -0.98 11.40
CA ILE A 189 1.00 -1.31 10.97
C ILE A 189 1.60 -2.23 12.03
N ILE A 190 2.16 -3.35 11.61
CA ILE A 190 2.94 -4.23 12.48
C ILE A 190 4.36 -3.67 12.53
N ASP A 191 4.64 -2.94 13.59
CA ASP A 191 5.95 -2.31 13.80
C ASP A 191 6.73 -3.08 14.88
N ASN A 192 8.03 -3.27 14.68
CA ASN A 192 8.90 -4.03 15.58
C ASN A 192 8.33 -5.40 15.99
N GLY A 193 7.64 -6.08 15.07
CA GLY A 193 7.13 -7.44 15.27
C GLY A 193 5.78 -7.55 15.98
N ALA A 194 5.07 -6.44 16.29
CA ALA A 194 3.74 -6.53 16.89
C ALA A 194 2.81 -5.35 16.55
N ALA A 195 1.50 -5.56 16.71
CA ALA A 195 0.49 -4.49 16.65
C ALA A 195 -0.67 -4.75 17.63
N ASP A 196 -1.01 -3.75 18.44
CA ASP A 196 -2.21 -3.76 19.28
C ASP A 196 -3.41 -3.29 18.46
N CYS A 197 -4.04 -4.22 17.74
CA CYS A 197 -5.04 -3.91 16.72
C CYS A 197 -6.45 -3.68 17.25
N VAL A 198 -6.77 -4.23 18.42
CA VAL A 198 -8.10 -4.16 19.02
C VAL A 198 -7.99 -3.97 20.53
N ARG A 199 -8.79 -3.08 21.09
CA ARG A 199 -9.02 -2.97 22.54
C ARG A 199 -10.50 -3.14 22.83
N LEU A 200 -10.83 -4.08 23.69
CA LEU A 200 -12.18 -4.32 24.18
C LEU A 200 -12.23 -4.00 25.68
N THR A 201 -13.17 -3.17 26.09
CA THR A 201 -13.40 -2.82 27.49
C THR A 201 -14.79 -3.32 27.89
N VAL A 202 -14.85 -4.27 28.82
CA VAL A 202 -16.09 -4.82 29.36
C VAL A 202 -16.53 -3.99 30.56
N HIS A 203 -17.76 -3.50 30.51
CA HIS A 203 -18.39 -2.76 31.60
C HIS A 203 -18.95 -3.74 32.64
N ASN A 204 -18.86 -3.39 33.92
CA ASN A 204 -19.23 -4.24 35.06
C ASN A 204 -18.49 -5.58 35.03
N TRP A 205 -17.17 -5.52 34.85
CA TRP A 205 -16.33 -6.70 34.76
C TRP A 205 -16.16 -7.40 36.11
N GLU A 206 -16.20 -8.73 36.10
CA GLU A 206 -15.89 -9.62 37.21
C GLU A 206 -14.73 -10.56 36.83
N PRO A 207 -13.87 -10.99 37.78
CA PRO A 207 -12.66 -11.76 37.50
C PRO A 207 -12.85 -13.10 36.77
N ASP A 208 -14.02 -13.69 36.87
CA ASP A 208 -14.41 -14.98 36.30
C ASP A 208 -15.11 -14.87 34.93
N LEU A 209 -15.35 -13.64 34.43
CA LEU A 209 -15.94 -13.44 33.12
C LEU A 209 -15.02 -13.95 32.00
N VAL A 210 -15.49 -14.96 31.27
CA VAL A 210 -14.80 -15.48 30.10
C VAL A 210 -15.20 -14.67 28.87
N VAL A 211 -14.25 -13.91 28.34
CA VAL A 211 -14.38 -13.19 27.07
C VAL A 211 -13.56 -13.88 26.00
N LYS A 212 -14.17 -14.14 24.83
CA LYS A 212 -13.46 -14.69 23.68
C LYS A 212 -13.46 -13.68 22.54
N ILE A 213 -12.30 -13.46 21.94
CA ILE A 213 -12.13 -12.56 20.79
C ILE A 213 -11.50 -13.37 19.65
N ASN A 214 -12.19 -13.45 18.52
CA ASN A 214 -11.62 -13.90 17.26
C ASN A 214 -11.36 -12.66 16.38
N PRO A 215 -10.13 -12.39 15.95
CA PRO A 215 -9.81 -11.13 15.29
C PRO A 215 -10.41 -11.01 13.88
N ARG A 216 -10.60 -12.13 13.17
CA ARG A 216 -10.88 -12.18 11.71
C ARG A 216 -10.20 -11.04 10.97
N LEU A 217 -8.89 -11.16 10.85
CA LEU A 217 -8.05 -10.15 10.22
C LEU A 217 -7.47 -10.64 8.91
N GLY A 218 -7.09 -9.70 8.04
CA GLY A 218 -6.31 -9.90 6.84
C GLY A 218 -5.05 -9.06 6.87
N ILE A 219 -3.90 -9.66 6.55
CA ILE A 219 -2.61 -8.99 6.52
C ILE A 219 -2.11 -8.94 5.08
N ASP A 220 -1.73 -7.74 4.64
CA ASP A 220 -1.14 -7.45 3.34
C ASP A 220 0.30 -6.91 3.55
N PRO A 221 1.18 -6.98 2.53
CA PRO A 221 2.43 -6.26 2.56
C PRO A 221 2.17 -4.76 2.40
N GLU A 222 3.11 -3.94 2.86
CA GLU A 222 2.93 -2.49 2.83
C GLU A 222 4.26 -1.74 2.73
N VAL A 223 4.26 -0.63 2.00
CA VAL A 223 5.38 0.30 1.98
C VAL A 223 5.16 1.35 3.07
N LEU A 224 6.10 1.48 4.01
CA LEU A 224 5.92 2.32 5.21
C LEU A 224 5.54 3.78 4.92
N ASN A 225 6.15 4.40 3.90
CA ASN A 225 5.82 5.78 3.52
C ASN A 225 4.46 5.89 2.80
N TRP A 226 3.95 4.79 2.27
CA TRP A 226 2.69 4.74 1.54
C TRP A 226 1.50 4.53 2.46
N SER A 227 1.67 3.76 3.54
CA SER A 227 0.62 3.49 4.54
C SER A 227 0.09 4.74 5.24
N ALA A 228 0.87 5.83 5.24
CA ALA A 228 0.46 7.11 5.81
C ALA A 228 -0.65 7.81 5.01
N SER A 229 -0.89 7.42 3.75
CA SER A 229 -1.87 8.06 2.88
C SER A 229 -3.32 7.73 3.27
N PRO A 230 -4.15 8.75 3.58
CA PRO A 230 -5.59 8.54 3.78
C PRO A 230 -6.32 8.06 2.52
N PHE A 231 -5.90 8.51 1.33
CA PHE A 231 -6.51 8.10 0.07
C PHE A 231 -6.25 6.61 -0.21
N TRP A 232 -4.98 6.19 -0.14
CA TRP A 232 -4.55 4.88 -0.60
C TRP A 232 -4.87 3.73 0.35
N ARG A 233 -4.86 3.97 1.67
CA ARG A 233 -5.18 2.95 2.68
C ARG A 233 -6.59 2.33 2.57
N ARG A 234 -7.44 2.85 1.69
CA ARG A 234 -8.79 2.35 1.43
C ARG A 234 -8.80 1.15 0.46
N TRP A 235 -7.71 0.96 -0.25
CA TRP A 235 -7.55 -0.08 -1.27
C TRP A 235 -6.55 -1.11 -0.78
N ASP A 236 -6.73 -2.37 -1.19
CA ASP A 236 -5.76 -3.40 -0.84
C ASP A 236 -4.42 -3.18 -1.56
N PHE A 237 -3.34 -3.81 -1.09
CA PHE A 237 -2.01 -3.55 -1.67
C PHE A 237 -1.92 -3.88 -3.17
N SER A 238 -2.55 -4.98 -3.60
CA SER A 238 -2.49 -5.43 -5.00
C SER A 238 -3.28 -4.50 -5.95
N GLU A 239 -4.45 -4.04 -5.51
CA GLU A 239 -5.27 -3.04 -6.21
C GLU A 239 -4.48 -1.75 -6.40
N ARG A 240 -3.76 -1.31 -5.36
CA ARG A 240 -2.94 -0.10 -5.44
C ARG A 240 -1.82 -0.20 -6.48
N LEU A 241 -1.09 -1.31 -6.51
CA LEU A 241 -0.08 -1.56 -7.55
C LEU A 241 -0.71 -1.56 -8.94
N THR A 242 -1.86 -2.22 -9.08
CA THR A 242 -2.61 -2.29 -10.35
C THR A 242 -3.07 -0.91 -10.81
N MET A 243 -3.53 -0.05 -9.90
CA MET A 243 -3.92 1.33 -10.21
C MET A 243 -2.75 2.18 -10.70
N MET A 244 -1.56 1.99 -10.13
CA MET A 244 -0.35 2.70 -10.58
C MET A 244 0.11 2.22 -11.97
N GLU A 245 -0.14 0.96 -12.31
CA GLU A 245 0.09 0.42 -13.66
C GLU A 245 -0.95 0.89 -14.70
N ILE A 246 -2.17 1.28 -14.28
CA ILE A 246 -3.26 1.76 -15.16
C ILE A 246 -2.95 3.11 -15.83
N LEU A 247 -1.84 3.78 -15.48
CA LEU A 247 -1.29 4.90 -16.25
C LEU A 247 -0.85 4.50 -17.69
N SER A 248 -0.92 3.22 -18.04
CA SER A 248 -0.70 2.70 -19.39
C SER A 248 -1.98 2.67 -20.23
N PRO A 249 -2.01 3.29 -21.42
CA PRO A 249 -3.10 3.10 -22.39
C PRO A 249 -3.19 1.67 -22.96
N ALA A 250 -2.32 0.71 -22.57
CA ALA A 250 -2.36 -0.65 -23.13
C ALA A 250 -3.48 -1.54 -22.57
N LYS A 251 -4.17 -1.15 -21.49
CA LYS A 251 -5.21 -2.02 -20.89
C LYS A 251 -6.50 -2.15 -21.71
N TRP A 252 -6.65 -1.46 -22.85
CA TRP A 252 -7.78 -1.69 -23.78
C TRP A 252 -7.49 -2.71 -24.88
N ARG A 253 -6.24 -3.14 -25.11
CA ARG A 253 -5.90 -4.13 -26.16
C ARG A 253 -5.71 -5.57 -25.65
N CYS A 254 -5.50 -5.78 -24.35
CA CYS A 254 -5.19 -7.11 -23.80
C CYS A 254 -6.32 -7.76 -22.98
N THR A 255 -7.55 -7.25 -23.01
CA THR A 255 -8.69 -7.84 -22.28
C THR A 255 -9.14 -9.22 -22.76
N ASN A 256 -8.49 -9.82 -23.77
CA ASN A 256 -8.82 -11.18 -24.22
C ASN A 256 -7.71 -12.24 -24.02
N MET A 257 -6.56 -11.91 -23.42
CA MET A 257 -5.53 -12.92 -23.14
C MET A 257 -4.71 -12.59 -21.89
N THR A 258 -5.29 -12.75 -20.70
CA THR A 258 -4.55 -13.15 -19.50
C THR A 258 -5.54 -13.63 -18.45
N ALA A 259 -5.25 -14.80 -17.87
CA ALA A 259 -6.00 -15.37 -16.75
C ALA A 259 -6.19 -14.34 -15.62
N PRO A 260 -7.26 -14.45 -14.80
CA PRO A 260 -7.45 -13.54 -13.67
C PRO A 260 -6.19 -13.51 -12.82
N ALA A 261 -5.61 -12.31 -12.62
CA ALA A 261 -4.51 -12.11 -11.71
C ALA A 261 -4.90 -12.75 -10.37
N THR A 262 -4.14 -13.75 -9.93
CA THR A 262 -4.37 -14.36 -8.62
C THR A 262 -4.05 -13.28 -7.59
N PRO A 263 -5.01 -12.83 -6.77
CA PRO A 263 -4.75 -11.81 -5.77
C PRO A 263 -3.70 -12.33 -4.79
N ALA A 264 -2.91 -11.43 -4.19
CA ALA A 264 -2.10 -11.78 -3.03
C ALA A 264 -2.98 -12.50 -2.01
N ARG A 265 -2.55 -13.68 -1.57
CA ARG A 265 -3.27 -14.44 -0.56
C ARG A 265 -3.35 -13.60 0.69
N ARG A 266 -4.54 -13.56 1.27
CA ARG A 266 -4.82 -12.95 2.55
C ARG A 266 -4.87 -14.06 3.59
N ILE A 267 -4.00 -14.04 4.59
CA ILE A 267 -4.18 -14.93 5.74
C ILE A 267 -5.41 -14.44 6.51
N SER A 268 -6.34 -15.35 6.77
CA SER A 268 -7.39 -15.17 7.78
C SER A 268 -6.93 -15.82 9.07
N LEU A 269 -6.48 -15.04 10.04
CA LEU A 269 -6.22 -15.56 11.38
C LEU A 269 -7.55 -15.72 12.13
N ALA A 270 -7.82 -16.94 12.57
CA ALA A 270 -8.78 -17.26 13.61
C ALA A 270 -7.99 -17.69 14.85
N THR A 271 -8.55 -17.47 16.05
CA THR A 271 -7.90 -17.92 17.28
C THR A 271 -7.66 -19.42 17.25
N ASN A 272 -6.39 -19.83 17.27
CA ASN A 272 -6.00 -21.20 17.62
C ASN A 272 -6.13 -21.36 19.14
N THR A 273 -7.36 -21.50 19.63
CA THR A 273 -7.54 -22.16 20.92
C THR A 273 -7.09 -23.61 20.70
N ARG A 274 -5.88 -23.97 21.17
CA ARG A 274 -5.48 -25.38 21.30
C ARG A 274 -6.63 -26.13 21.97
N PRO A 275 -7.24 -27.14 21.32
CA PRO A 275 -8.37 -27.84 21.91
C PRO A 275 -7.86 -28.77 23.01
N SER A 276 -8.26 -28.50 24.25
CA SER A 276 -8.51 -29.59 25.19
C SER A 276 -9.80 -30.28 24.75
N ALA A 277 -9.64 -31.41 24.05
CA ALA A 277 -10.66 -32.38 23.63
C ALA A 277 -11.56 -32.02 22.42
N PRO A 278 -12.01 -33.03 21.63
CA PRO A 278 -12.66 -32.84 20.34
C PRO A 278 -14.18 -32.69 20.50
N GLY A 279 -14.75 -31.61 19.98
CA GLY A 279 -16.20 -31.47 19.84
C GLY A 279 -16.67 -30.05 19.52
N ALA A 280 -17.38 -29.91 18.42
CA ALA A 280 -18.21 -28.77 18.02
C ALA A 280 -17.51 -27.49 17.48
N ALA A 281 -17.23 -27.50 16.18
CA ALA A 281 -17.18 -26.27 15.38
C ALA A 281 -18.61 -25.69 15.28
N THR A 282 -18.95 -24.72 16.13
CA THR A 282 -20.21 -23.98 16.04
C THR A 282 -19.96 -22.61 15.44
N ALA A 283 -20.68 -22.27 14.38
CA ALA A 283 -20.62 -20.96 13.75
C ALA A 283 -21.12 -19.87 14.73
N TRP A 284 -20.21 -19.03 15.20
CA TRP A 284 -20.49 -17.91 16.10
C TRP A 284 -21.34 -16.84 15.40
N ARG A 285 -22.57 -16.60 15.89
CA ARG A 285 -23.38 -15.41 15.55
C ARG A 285 -23.24 -14.37 16.68
N GLN A 286 -23.09 -13.10 16.33
CA GLN A 286 -23.16 -11.98 17.30
C GLN A 286 -24.59 -11.87 17.84
N SER A 287 -24.77 -12.01 19.15
CA SER A 287 -26.07 -11.94 19.83
C SER A 287 -26.19 -10.81 20.87
N THR A 288 -25.10 -10.05 21.12
CA THR A 288 -25.03 -9.08 22.23
C THR A 288 -24.59 -7.71 21.73
N PRO A 289 -25.16 -6.59 22.23
CA PRO A 289 -24.80 -5.25 21.79
C PRO A 289 -23.35 -4.91 22.16
N ILE A 290 -22.54 -4.64 21.15
CA ILE A 290 -21.17 -4.12 21.28
C ILE A 290 -21.16 -2.72 20.68
N GLU A 291 -20.73 -1.74 21.46
CA GLU A 291 -20.54 -0.39 20.96
C GLU A 291 -19.16 -0.30 20.30
N VAL A 292 -19.13 0.01 18.99
CA VAL A 292 -17.88 0.20 18.24
C VAL A 292 -17.52 1.68 18.25
N VAL A 293 -16.49 2.03 18.98
CA VAL A 293 -15.92 3.39 19.00
C VAL A 293 -14.86 3.45 17.91
N ARG A 294 -15.17 4.16 16.82
CA ARG A 294 -14.18 4.46 15.78
C ARG A 294 -13.25 5.55 16.31
N PRO A 295 -11.93 5.45 16.09
CA PRO A 295 -11.03 6.53 16.47
C PRO A 295 -11.44 7.79 15.70
N SER A 296 -11.67 8.90 16.43
CA SER A 296 -11.58 10.23 15.86
C SER A 296 -10.19 10.36 15.22
N GLY A 297 -10.12 10.80 13.96
CA GLY A 297 -8.87 10.89 13.20
C GLY A 297 -7.73 11.58 13.98
N PRO A 298 -6.47 11.41 13.56
CA PRO A 298 -5.34 11.91 14.31
C PRO A 298 -5.52 13.41 14.61
N SER A 299 -5.59 13.74 15.89
CA SER A 299 -5.45 15.12 16.35
C SER A 299 -4.09 15.63 15.84
N PRO A 300 -4.02 16.81 15.19
CA PRO A 300 -2.77 17.32 14.68
C PRO A 300 -1.84 17.58 15.87
N ARG A 301 -0.86 16.70 16.09
CA ARG A 301 0.29 17.03 16.92
C ARG A 301 0.97 18.23 16.26
N ALA A 302 0.93 19.36 16.96
CA ALA A 302 1.62 20.58 16.58
C ALA A 302 3.10 20.26 16.37
N VAL A 303 3.53 20.28 15.10
CA VAL A 303 4.95 20.28 14.75
C VAL A 303 5.50 21.64 15.19
N GLY A 304 6.26 21.63 16.28
CA GLY A 304 6.99 22.81 16.76
C GLY A 304 7.90 23.35 15.66
N ARG A 305 7.73 24.64 15.34
CA ARG A 305 8.64 25.40 14.49
C ARG A 305 10.06 25.35 15.08
N PRO A 306 11.12 25.06 14.30
CA PRO A 306 12.47 25.32 14.76
C PRO A 306 12.67 26.83 14.89
N ALA A 307 13.15 27.26 16.06
CA ALA A 307 13.55 28.63 16.32
C ALA A 307 14.66 29.06 15.34
N ARG A 308 14.43 30.16 14.62
CA ARG A 308 15.50 30.90 13.94
C ARG A 308 16.46 31.43 15.00
N ARG A 309 17.69 30.92 15.05
CA ARG A 309 18.79 31.66 15.66
C ARG A 309 19.37 32.61 14.62
N ARG A 310 19.51 33.86 15.06
CA ARG A 310 20.20 34.95 14.39
C ARG A 310 21.70 34.68 14.36
#